data_AF-A0AAT9REK0-F1
#
_entry.id   AF-A0AAT9REK0-F1
#
_cell.length_a   1.000
_cell.length_b   1.000
_cell.length_c   1.000
_cell.angle_alpha   90.00
_cell.angle_beta   90.00
_cell.angle_gamma   90.00
#
_symmetry.space_group_name_H-M   'P 1'
#
loop_
_entity.id
_entity.type
_entity.pdbx_description
1 polymer ?
#
loop_
_entity_poly.entity_id
_entity_poly.type
_entity_poly.pdbx_seq_one_letter_code
_entity_poly.pdbx_strand_id
1 'polypeptide(L)'
;MGGVVVLLDGTLVRTRRRTGDANRPNYSGKHKTHGLLFLALTDEKGNLVWISAAKPGRSSEITTARHNKITTHLREADLGALADLGFVGLDDDPDDSVIVTGRKAARGHPLTAAQKAANHLVNRERARLRRPEELIPFQGHPEGVTQFPGCSSRVLDVCLLKNGP
;
A
#
# COMPACT_ATOMS: atom_id res chain seq x y z
N MET A 1 -14.33 13.71 -12.71
CA MET A 1 -14.99 12.68 -11.89
C MET A 1 -14.50 12.86 -10.45
N GLY A 2 -15.43 13.01 -9.50
CA GLY A 2 -15.08 13.12 -8.08
C GLY A 2 -14.84 11.74 -7.50
N GLY A 3 -13.70 11.13 -7.83
CA GLY A 3 -13.38 9.76 -7.44
C GLY A 3 -13.04 9.69 -5.96
N VAL A 4 -13.56 8.67 -5.28
CA VAL A 4 -13.16 8.34 -3.90
C VAL A 4 -11.67 7.98 -3.92
N VAL A 5 -10.90 8.57 -3.00
CA VAL A 5 -9.45 8.39 -2.94
C VAL A 5 -9.09 7.57 -1.72
N VAL A 6 -8.37 6.47 -1.94
CA VAL A 6 -7.78 5.64 -0.88
C VAL A 6 -6.31 5.98 -0.67
N LEU A 7 -5.75 5.59 0.46
CA LEU A 7 -4.32 5.61 0.72
C LEU A 7 -3.73 4.23 0.48
N LEU A 8 -2.76 4.13 -0.42
CA LEU A 8 -1.89 2.96 -0.57
C LEU A 8 -0.63 3.13 0.28
N ASP A 9 -0.43 2.21 1.21
CA ASP A 9 0.75 2.22 2.08
C ASP A 9 1.40 0.84 2.21
N GLY A 10 2.74 0.84 2.20
CA GLY A 10 3.55 -0.33 2.51
C GLY A 10 3.96 -0.33 3.98
N THR A 11 3.67 -1.42 4.69
CA THR A 11 4.04 -1.56 6.11
C THR A 11 4.86 -2.82 6.33
N LEU A 12 6.02 -2.67 6.99
CA LEU A 12 6.83 -3.78 7.44
C LEU A 12 6.47 -4.15 8.88
N VAL A 13 5.82 -5.29 9.07
CA VAL A 13 5.58 -5.85 10.40
C VAL A 13 6.83 -6.62 10.83
N ARG A 14 7.45 -6.18 11.92
CA ARG A 14 8.66 -6.81 12.46
C ARG A 14 8.35 -8.22 12.92
N THR A 15 9.23 -9.16 12.60
CA THR A 15 9.15 -10.53 13.08
C THR A 15 10.39 -10.86 13.90
N ARG A 16 10.24 -11.78 14.86
CA ARG A 16 11.39 -12.30 15.59
C ARG A 16 12.34 -12.97 14.60
N ARG A 17 13.63 -12.62 14.67
CA ARG A 17 14.67 -13.29 13.88
C ARG A 17 14.66 -14.79 14.21
N ARG A 18 14.35 -15.62 13.22
CA ARG A 18 14.54 -17.08 13.26
C ARG A 18 15.90 -17.44 12.68
N THR A 19 16.52 -18.50 13.19
CA THR A 19 17.75 -19.06 12.64
C THR A 19 17.45 -19.84 11.34
N GLY A 20 18.45 -19.96 10.47
CA GLY A 20 18.35 -20.71 9.20
C GLY A 20 18.15 -19.83 7.95
N ASP A 21 18.50 -20.40 6.79
CA ASP A 21 18.52 -19.68 5.50
C ASP A 21 17.12 -19.26 5.01
N ALA A 22 16.09 -20.03 5.36
CA ALA A 22 14.69 -19.73 5.03
C ALA A 22 14.20 -18.39 5.61
N ASN A 23 14.87 -17.84 6.64
CA ASN A 23 14.52 -16.56 7.22
C ASN A 23 15.24 -15.37 6.56
N ARG A 24 16.28 -15.60 5.76
CA ARG A 24 17.05 -14.53 5.08
C ARG A 24 16.19 -13.65 4.16
N PRO A 25 15.19 -14.19 3.41
CA PRO A 25 14.28 -13.37 2.63
C PRO A 25 13.47 -12.35 3.45
N ASN A 26 13.26 -12.60 4.75
CA ASN A 26 12.52 -11.70 5.62
C ASN A 26 13.34 -10.50 6.08
N TYR A 27 14.66 -10.47 5.85
CA TYR A 27 15.48 -9.33 6.21
C TYR A 27 15.25 -8.15 5.26
N SER A 28 14.75 -7.04 5.81
CA SER A 28 14.59 -5.79 5.07
C SER A 28 15.87 -4.95 5.15
N GLY A 29 16.51 -4.72 3.99
CA GLY A 29 17.65 -3.83 3.90
C GLY A 29 17.33 -2.37 4.21
N LYS A 30 16.09 -1.92 3.94
CA LYS A 30 15.53 -0.58 4.22
C LYS A 30 15.40 -0.35 5.72
N HIS A 31 14.83 -1.32 6.44
CA HIS A 31 14.53 -1.19 7.88
C HIS A 31 15.57 -1.85 8.80
N LYS A 32 16.61 -2.48 8.24
CA LYS A 32 17.67 -3.22 8.94
C LYS A 32 17.17 -4.26 9.95
N THR A 33 15.98 -4.82 9.69
CA THR A 33 15.31 -5.76 10.59
C THR A 33 14.62 -6.87 9.80
N HIS A 34 14.31 -7.99 10.47
CA HIS A 34 13.48 -9.03 9.88
C HIS A 34 12.00 -8.66 10.03
N GLY A 35 11.24 -8.89 8.97
CA GLY A 35 9.82 -8.61 8.95
C GLY A 35 9.14 -9.14 7.70
N LEU A 36 7.83 -8.94 7.67
CA LEU A 36 6.97 -9.23 6.54
C LEU A 36 6.38 -7.92 6.03
N LEU A 37 6.43 -7.73 4.72
CA LEU A 37 5.84 -6.59 4.04
C LEU A 37 4.38 -6.87 3.75
N PHE A 38 3.53 -5.92 4.08
CA PHE A 38 2.12 -5.87 3.70
C PHE A 38 1.86 -4.57 2.94
N LEU A 39 0.98 -4.63 1.95
CA LEU A 39 0.38 -3.44 1.37
C LEU A 39 -1.03 -3.30 1.91
N ALA A 40 -1.43 -2.08 2.27
CA ALA A 40 -2.77 -1.78 2.73
C ALA A 40 -3.40 -0.66 1.89
N LEU A 41 -4.70 -0.77 1.65
CA LEU A 41 -5.55 0.32 1.19
C LEU A 41 -6.43 0.78 2.35
N THR A 42 -6.47 2.08 2.59
CA THR A 42 -7.31 2.69 3.64
C THR A 42 -8.14 3.84 3.07
N ASP A 43 -9.33 4.05 3.61
CA ASP A 43 -10.18 5.18 3.23
C ASP A 43 -9.68 6.49 3.87
N GLU A 44 -10.36 7.62 3.58
CA GLU A 44 -10.02 8.94 4.11
C GLU A 44 -10.25 9.10 5.63
N LYS A 45 -10.84 8.10 6.28
CA LYS A 45 -11.03 8.03 7.74
C LYS A 45 -9.99 7.10 8.39
N GLY A 46 -9.13 6.48 7.58
CA GLY A 46 -8.13 5.52 8.04
C GLY A 46 -8.73 4.15 8.39
N ASN A 47 -9.88 3.78 7.83
CA ASN A 47 -10.41 2.43 7.92
C ASN A 47 -9.73 1.54 6.87
N LEU A 48 -9.39 0.31 7.25
CA LEU A 48 -8.81 -0.67 6.34
C LEU A 48 -9.86 -1.14 5.32
N VAL A 49 -9.54 -0.96 4.04
CA VAL A 49 -10.35 -1.41 2.88
C VAL A 49 -9.78 -2.71 2.32
N TRP A 50 -8.46 -2.86 2.32
CA TRP A 50 -7.81 -4.07 1.80
C TRP A 50 -6.40 -4.22 2.38
N ILE A 51 -5.94 -5.47 2.52
CA ILE A 51 -4.56 -5.79 2.85
C ILE A 51 -4.06 -6.96 1.99
N SER A 52 -2.82 -6.88 1.52
CA SER A 52 -2.19 -7.96 0.75
C SER A 52 -1.83 -9.16 1.62
N ALA A 53 -1.71 -10.34 1.01
CA ALA A 53 -0.89 -11.41 1.57
C ALA A 53 0.52 -10.92 1.97
N ALA A 54 1.05 -11.53 3.04
CA ALA A 54 2.38 -11.25 3.53
C ALA A 54 3.44 -11.54 2.46
N LYS A 55 4.36 -10.60 2.25
CA LYS A 55 5.56 -10.78 1.43
C LYS A 55 6.83 -10.77 2.28
N PRO A 56 7.93 -11.41 1.82
CA PRO A 56 9.21 -11.31 2.51
C PRO A 56 9.64 -9.86 2.67
N GLY A 57 10.22 -9.49 3.82
CA GLY A 57 10.64 -8.11 4.13
C GLY A 57 11.69 -7.50 3.20
N ARG A 58 12.40 -8.32 2.40
CA ARG A 58 13.27 -7.83 1.31
C ARG A 58 12.52 -7.35 0.07
N SER A 59 11.22 -7.67 -0.04
CA SER A 59 10.39 -7.33 -1.20
C SER A 59 10.28 -5.81 -1.33
N SER A 60 10.20 -5.34 -2.57
CA SER A 60 9.88 -3.94 -2.84
C SER A 60 8.37 -3.72 -2.83
N GLU A 61 7.95 -2.56 -2.32
CA GLU A 61 6.55 -2.12 -2.27
C GLU A 61 5.95 -2.09 -3.69
N ILE A 62 6.63 -1.43 -4.65
CA ILE A 62 6.17 -1.34 -6.04
C ILE A 62 6.08 -2.71 -6.74
N THR A 63 7.04 -3.60 -6.51
CA THR A 63 7.01 -4.96 -7.08
C THR A 63 5.84 -5.75 -6.50
N THR A 64 5.58 -5.60 -5.21
CA THR A 64 4.44 -6.23 -4.54
C THR A 64 3.12 -5.68 -5.08
N ALA A 65 3.02 -4.37 -5.31
CA ALA A 65 1.84 -3.74 -5.87
C ALA A 65 1.56 -4.22 -7.31
N ARG A 66 2.61 -4.33 -8.15
CA ARG A 66 2.50 -4.90 -9.50
C ARG A 66 2.05 -6.36 -9.47
N HIS A 67 2.61 -7.17 -8.57
CA HIS A 67 2.19 -8.56 -8.39
C HIS A 67 0.71 -8.68 -8.02
N ASN A 68 0.22 -7.79 -7.16
CA ASN A 68 -1.17 -7.75 -6.71
C ASN A 68 -2.09 -6.96 -7.65
N LYS A 69 -1.60 -6.51 -8.83
CA LYS A 69 -2.38 -5.79 -9.84
C LYS A 69 -3.18 -4.61 -9.28
N ILE A 70 -2.60 -3.87 -8.34
CA ILE A 70 -3.29 -2.80 -7.60
C ILE A 70 -3.95 -1.78 -8.53
N THR A 71 -3.26 -1.36 -9.59
CA THR A 71 -3.78 -0.38 -10.54
C THR A 71 -4.98 -0.90 -11.33
N THR A 72 -5.03 -2.19 -11.66
CA THR A 72 -6.19 -2.82 -12.29
C THR A 72 -7.40 -2.79 -11.35
N HIS A 73 -7.22 -3.21 -10.10
CA HIS A 73 -8.31 -3.23 -9.12
C HIS A 73 -8.83 -1.84 -8.77
N LEU A 74 -7.95 -0.84 -8.70
CA LEU A 74 -8.35 0.55 -8.49
C LEU A 74 -9.21 1.06 -9.65
N ARG A 75 -8.83 0.78 -10.91
CA ARG A 75 -9.64 1.13 -12.09
C ARG A 75 -10.99 0.42 -12.11
N GLU A 76 -11.01 -0.88 -11.85
CA GLU A 76 -12.24 -1.68 -11.78
C GLU A 76 -13.22 -1.16 -10.72
N ALA A 77 -12.70 -0.56 -9.64
CA ALA A 77 -13.47 0.02 -8.54
C ALA A 77 -13.75 1.52 -8.69
N ASP A 78 -13.30 2.17 -9.76
CA ASP A 78 -13.37 3.64 -9.95
C ASP A 78 -12.74 4.42 -8.77
N LEU A 79 -11.60 3.93 -8.26
CA LEU A 79 -10.86 4.50 -7.14
C LEU A 79 -9.52 5.08 -7.58
N GLY A 80 -9.17 6.24 -7.03
CA GLY A 80 -7.81 6.76 -7.05
C GLY A 80 -7.06 6.39 -5.77
N ALA A 81 -5.72 6.28 -5.82
CA ALA A 81 -4.90 6.05 -4.63
C ALA A 81 -3.79 7.09 -4.47
N LEU A 82 -3.69 7.67 -3.26
CA LEU A 82 -2.52 8.44 -2.83
C LEU A 82 -1.45 7.48 -2.31
N ALA A 83 -0.20 7.66 -2.73
CA ALA A 83 0.90 6.78 -2.36
C ALA A 83 2.22 7.55 -2.09
N ASP A 84 3.19 6.92 -1.40
CA ASP A 84 4.55 7.50 -1.30
C ASP A 84 5.32 7.44 -2.62
N LEU A 85 6.46 8.13 -2.61
CA LEU A 85 7.46 8.09 -3.67
C LEU A 85 8.01 6.68 -3.97
N GLY A 86 7.82 5.69 -3.10
CA GLY A 86 8.19 4.30 -3.34
C GLY A 86 7.35 3.62 -4.42
N PHE A 87 6.17 4.19 -4.72
CA PHE A 87 5.26 3.72 -5.77
C PHE A 87 5.34 4.56 -7.06
N VAL A 88 6.29 5.48 -7.18
CA VAL A 88 6.51 6.21 -8.44
C VAL A 88 6.79 5.22 -9.57
N GLY A 89 6.06 5.35 -10.67
CA GLY A 89 6.09 4.43 -11.81
C GLY A 89 5.32 3.13 -11.60
N LEU A 90 4.39 3.09 -10.62
CA LEU A 90 3.44 1.99 -10.51
C LEU A 90 2.35 2.08 -11.59
N ASP A 91 1.98 3.30 -11.95
CA ASP A 91 1.04 3.62 -13.01
C ASP A 91 1.62 4.73 -13.87
N ASP A 92 2.03 4.38 -15.08
CA ASP A 92 2.73 5.28 -16.01
C ASP A 92 1.80 5.88 -17.07
N ASP A 93 0.49 5.62 -16.99
CA ASP A 93 -0.50 6.23 -17.87
C ASP A 93 -0.63 7.74 -17.54
N PRO A 94 -0.23 8.65 -18.44
CA PRO A 94 -0.24 10.08 -18.16
C PRO A 94 -1.65 10.69 -18.21
N ASP A 95 -2.61 10.02 -18.85
CA ASP A 95 -3.96 10.56 -19.12
C ASP A 95 -5.01 9.93 -18.20
N ASP A 96 -4.76 8.72 -17.67
CA ASP A 96 -5.65 7.97 -16.77
C ASP A 96 -4.89 7.31 -15.60
N SER A 97 -4.04 8.07 -14.92
CA SER A 97 -3.32 7.56 -13.74
C SER A 97 -4.26 7.43 -12.54
N VAL A 98 -4.37 6.22 -11.99
CA VAL A 98 -5.07 5.95 -10.72
C VAL A 98 -4.15 6.06 -9.50
N ILE A 99 -2.85 6.28 -9.69
CA ILE A 99 -1.87 6.43 -8.61
C ILE A 99 -1.33 7.86 -8.56
N VAL A 100 -1.61 8.56 -7.47
CA VAL A 100 -1.09 9.90 -7.22
C VAL A 100 0.04 9.83 -6.20
N THR A 101 1.27 10.06 -6.65
CA THR A 101 2.46 10.21 -5.80
C THR A 101 2.98 11.65 -5.79
N GLY A 102 3.79 11.99 -4.79
CA GLY A 102 4.62 13.20 -4.86
C GLY A 102 5.59 13.17 -6.06
N ARG A 103 6.14 14.32 -6.42
CA ARG A 103 7.18 14.46 -7.45
C ARG A 103 8.58 14.32 -6.85
N LYS A 104 9.46 13.60 -7.53
CA LYS A 104 10.87 13.45 -7.17
C LYS A 104 11.75 14.39 -8.01
N ALA A 105 12.75 15.01 -7.39
CA ALA A 105 13.74 15.79 -8.13
C ALA A 105 14.54 14.87 -9.08
N ALA A 106 14.79 15.33 -10.30
CA ALA A 106 15.70 14.67 -11.23
C ALA A 106 17.11 15.27 -11.13
N ARG A 107 18.13 14.54 -11.58
CA ARG A 107 19.50 15.04 -11.58
C ARG A 107 19.58 16.30 -12.43
N GLY A 108 20.05 17.41 -11.84
CA GLY A 108 20.12 18.72 -12.52
C GLY A 108 18.82 19.50 -12.57
N HIS A 109 17.71 18.94 -12.06
CA HIS A 109 16.39 19.56 -12.09
C HIS A 109 15.74 19.51 -10.70
N PRO A 110 16.04 20.51 -9.84
CA PRO A 110 15.42 20.60 -8.52
C PRO A 110 13.92 20.88 -8.62
N LEU A 111 13.16 20.48 -7.60
CA LEU A 111 11.72 20.73 -7.54
C LEU A 111 11.42 22.23 -7.49
N THR A 112 10.46 22.67 -8.29
CA THR A 112 9.92 24.03 -8.22
C THR A 112 9.18 24.26 -6.90
N ALA A 113 8.96 25.52 -6.52
CA ALA A 113 8.19 25.85 -5.32
C ALA A 113 6.76 25.25 -5.36
N ALA A 114 6.11 25.28 -6.52
CA ALA A 114 4.80 24.67 -6.73
C ALA A 114 4.83 23.14 -6.54
N GLN A 115 5.87 22.45 -7.05
CA GLN A 115 6.04 21.02 -6.86
C GLN A 115 6.29 20.65 -5.39
N LYS A 116 7.05 21.47 -4.66
CA LYS A 116 7.25 21.30 -3.22
C LYS A 116 5.92 21.46 -2.47
N ALA A 117 5.15 22.51 -2.78
CA ALA A 117 3.83 22.74 -2.17
C ALA A 117 2.87 21.56 -2.42
N ALA A 118 2.81 21.04 -3.66
CA ALA A 118 2.03 19.86 -3.99
C ALA A 118 2.49 18.61 -3.20
N ASN A 119 3.80 18.38 -3.09
CA ASN A 119 4.34 17.30 -2.27
C ASN A 119 3.97 17.46 -0.78
N HIS A 120 3.99 18.69 -0.26
CA HIS A 120 3.56 18.97 1.11
C HIS A 120 2.09 18.62 1.32
N LEU A 121 1.20 18.95 0.36
CA LEU A 121 -0.21 18.58 0.42
C LEU A 121 -0.38 17.05 0.43
N VAL A 122 0.22 16.34 -0.54
CA VAL A 122 0.16 14.87 -0.59
C VAL A 122 0.68 14.26 0.71
N ASN A 123 1.82 14.71 1.21
CA ASN A 123 2.38 14.20 2.47
C ASN A 123 1.50 14.51 3.68
N ARG A 124 0.86 15.68 3.72
CA ARG A 124 -0.06 16.07 4.80
C ARG A 124 -1.29 15.16 4.82
N GLU A 125 -1.91 14.93 3.67
CA GLU A 125 -3.07 14.03 3.58
C GLU A 125 -2.66 12.62 4.00
N ARG A 126 -1.52 12.11 3.52
CA ARG A 126 -1.01 10.79 3.95
C ARG A 126 -0.69 10.72 5.44
N ALA A 127 -0.17 11.80 6.04
CA ALA A 127 0.13 11.85 7.47
C ALA A 127 -1.13 11.87 8.34
N ARG A 128 -2.20 12.54 7.88
CA ARG A 128 -3.50 12.55 8.55
C ARG A 128 -4.13 11.15 8.66
N LEU A 129 -3.85 10.31 7.66
CA LEU A 129 -4.41 8.98 7.52
C LEU A 129 -3.56 7.89 8.19
N ARG A 130 -2.26 8.12 8.38
CA ARG A 130 -1.39 7.28 9.22
C ARG A 130 -1.72 7.51 10.70
N ARG A 131 -2.63 6.72 11.27
CA ARG A 131 -2.75 6.59 12.74
C ARG A 131 -1.64 5.65 13.25
N PRO A 132 -0.74 6.07 14.15
CA PRO A 132 0.48 5.31 14.44
C PRO A 132 0.34 4.03 15.28
N GLU A 133 -0.83 3.68 15.84
CA GLU A 133 -0.90 2.58 16.84
C GLU A 133 -1.97 1.49 16.63
N GLU A 134 -2.76 1.51 15.56
CA GLU A 134 -3.87 0.55 15.40
C GLU A 134 -3.68 -0.37 14.18
N LEU A 135 -2.53 -1.05 14.12
CA LEU A 135 -2.46 -2.33 13.42
C LEU A 135 -3.22 -3.35 14.28
N ILE A 136 -4.52 -3.43 13.99
CA ILE A 136 -5.54 -4.39 14.47
C ILE A 136 -4.90 -5.64 15.13
N PRO A 137 -5.14 -5.92 16.43
CA PRO A 137 -5.01 -7.29 16.91
C PRO A 137 -6.05 -8.13 16.16
N PHE A 138 -5.61 -9.01 15.27
CA PHE A 138 -6.47 -9.91 14.50
C PHE A 138 -7.31 -10.78 15.45
N GLN A 139 -8.53 -10.35 15.75
CA GLN A 139 -9.57 -11.10 16.48
C GLN A 139 -10.93 -10.83 15.81
N GLY A 140 -11.60 -11.88 15.31
CA GLY A 140 -13.00 -11.85 14.79
C GLY A 140 -13.12 -12.42 13.38
N HIS A 141 -13.40 -13.72 13.20
CA HIS A 141 -14.71 -14.42 13.09
C HIS A 141 -15.39 -14.24 11.70
N PRO A 142 -15.77 -15.34 11.01
CA PRO A 142 -15.96 -15.34 9.55
C PRO A 142 -17.44 -15.37 9.16
N GLU A 143 -18.10 -14.21 9.07
CA GLU A 143 -19.45 -14.15 8.52
C GLU A 143 -19.52 -12.90 7.60
N GLY A 144 -19.56 -13.10 6.27
CA GLY A 144 -19.84 -12.02 5.30
C GLY A 144 -18.71 -11.56 4.36
N VAL A 145 -17.69 -12.39 4.06
CA VAL A 145 -16.56 -12.03 3.18
C VAL A 145 -16.87 -12.31 1.71
N THR A 146 -16.80 -11.30 0.83
CA THR A 146 -16.74 -11.52 -0.63
C THR A 146 -15.28 -11.54 -1.09
N GLN A 147 -14.86 -12.67 -1.67
CA GLN A 147 -13.50 -12.94 -2.14
C GLN A 147 -13.27 -12.32 -3.51
N PHE A 148 -12.15 -11.59 -3.70
CA PHE A 148 -11.72 -11.21 -5.05
C PHE A 148 -11.34 -12.48 -5.85
N PRO A 149 -11.78 -12.63 -7.11
CA PRO A 149 -11.48 -13.82 -7.90
C PRO A 149 -9.96 -13.97 -8.11
N GLY A 150 -9.39 -15.06 -7.58
CA GLY A 150 -7.97 -15.41 -7.73
C GLY A 150 -7.16 -15.60 -6.44
N CYS A 151 -7.74 -15.37 -5.25
CA CYS A 151 -7.07 -15.65 -3.96
C CYS A 151 -6.89 -17.17 -3.74
N SER A 152 -5.64 -17.65 -3.69
CA SER A 152 -5.28 -19.04 -3.39
C SER A 152 -4.98 -19.22 -1.90
N SER A 153 -5.58 -20.25 -1.31
CA SER A 153 -5.88 -20.45 0.13
C SER A 153 -4.71 -20.77 1.07
N ARG A 154 -3.50 -20.22 0.87
CA ARG A 154 -2.35 -20.56 1.76
C ARG A 154 -1.61 -19.40 2.42
N VAL A 155 -2.05 -18.17 2.21
CA VAL A 155 -1.59 -17.01 2.99
C VAL A 155 -2.83 -16.14 3.23
N LEU A 156 -2.95 -15.55 4.41
CA LEU A 156 -4.05 -14.65 4.78
C LEU A 156 -4.12 -13.47 3.79
N ASP A 157 -4.86 -13.62 2.70
CA ASP A 157 -5.43 -12.53 1.92
C ASP A 157 -6.76 -12.17 2.61
N VAL A 158 -6.76 -11.11 3.40
CA VAL A 158 -7.99 -10.60 4.01
C VAL A 158 -8.49 -9.44 3.16
N CYS A 159 -9.46 -9.75 2.28
CA CYS A 159 -10.19 -8.74 1.53
C CYS A 159 -11.37 -8.26 2.37
N LEU A 160 -11.38 -6.99 2.77
CA LEU A 160 -12.47 -6.36 3.54
C LEU A 160 -13.12 -5.24 2.72
N LEU A 161 -13.85 -5.59 1.66
CA LEU A 161 -14.77 -4.63 1.07
C LEU A 161 -16.03 -4.56 1.93
N LYS A 162 -16.15 -3.52 2.77
CA LYS A 162 -17.45 -3.11 3.31
C LYS A 162 -18.24 -2.48 2.16
N ASN A 163 -19.10 -3.28 1.53
CA ASN A 163 -20.20 -2.72 0.75
C ASN A 163 -21.40 -2.52 1.67
N GLY A 164 -21.92 -1.29 1.70
CA GLY A 164 -23.34 -1.07 1.94
C GLY A 164 -23.69 0.25 2.63
N PRO A 165 -24.98 0.63 2.61
CA PRO A 165 -26.02 0.23 1.66
C PRO A 165 -25.94 0.99 0.33
#